data_AF-A0A2N5BA88-F1
#
_entry.id   AF-A0A2N5BA88-F1
#
_cell.length_a   1.000
_cell.length_b   1.000
_cell.length_c   1.000
_cell.angle_alpha   90.00
_cell.angle_beta   90.00
_cell.angle_gamma   90.00
#
_symmetry.space_group_name_H-M   'P 1'
#
loop_
_entity.id
_entity.type
_entity.pdbx_description
1 polymer ?
#
loop_
_entity_poly.entity_id
_entity_poly.type
_entity_poly.pdbx_seq_one_letter_code
_entity_poly.pdbx_strand_id
1 'polypeptide(L)'
;MHLYARPTAELRSTLRELLAHDMNNPDDDPHLSGVMFFCATDERSRQLIERIELLASELFFDPNGRAISEHMKAAAVEGVRIKRNRKAPADETVIRIALADKGYITVSTARF
;
A
#
# COMPACT_ATOMS: atom_id res chain seq x y z
N MET A 1 3.52 -24.77 6.40
CA MET A 1 2.60 -23.71 6.86
C MET A 1 2.98 -22.42 6.13
N HIS A 2 2.09 -21.82 5.34
CA HIS A 2 2.38 -20.55 4.66
C HIS A 2 2.35 -19.40 5.69
N LEU A 3 3.52 -19.04 6.23
CA LEU A 3 3.69 -17.98 7.23
C LEU A 3 3.03 -16.64 6.82
N TYR A 4 2.92 -16.39 5.52
CA TYR A 4 2.38 -15.15 4.96
C TYR A 4 0.90 -15.22 4.53
N ALA A 5 0.22 -16.37 4.69
CA ALA A 5 -1.17 -16.50 4.25
C ALA A 5 -2.13 -15.59 5.04
N ARG A 6 -1.92 -15.45 6.35
CA ARG A 6 -2.76 -14.58 7.20
C ARG A 6 -2.54 -13.09 6.91
N PRO A 7 -1.30 -12.56 6.90
CA PRO A 7 -1.10 -11.14 6.59
C PRO A 7 -1.51 -10.80 5.15
N THR A 8 -1.32 -11.72 4.19
CA THR A 8 -1.81 -11.50 2.81
C THR A 8 -3.34 -11.42 2.75
N ALA A 9 -4.06 -12.29 3.47
CA ALA A 9 -5.51 -12.24 3.53
C ALA A 9 -6.00 -10.95 4.20
N GLU A 10 -5.32 -10.51 5.25
CA GLU A 10 -5.62 -9.26 5.95
C GLU A 10 -5.40 -8.05 5.04
N LEU A 11 -4.25 -7.93 4.39
CA LEU A 11 -3.97 -6.84 3.45
C LEU A 11 -5.03 -6.76 2.35
N ARG A 12 -5.43 -7.92 1.79
CA ARG A 12 -6.50 -7.98 0.79
C ARG A 12 -7.85 -7.51 1.34
N SER A 13 -8.16 -7.83 2.60
CA SER A 13 -9.39 -7.39 3.26
C SER A 13 -9.38 -5.87 3.45
N THR A 14 -8.29 -5.32 3.99
CA THR A 14 -8.15 -3.88 4.23
C THR A 14 -8.17 -3.07 2.92
N LEU A 15 -7.54 -3.57 1.85
CA LEU A 15 -7.61 -2.95 0.52
C LEU A 15 -9.04 -2.89 -0.03
N ARG A 16 -9.84 -3.96 0.16
CA ARG A 16 -11.25 -3.97 -0.25
C ARG A 16 -12.09 -3.02 0.58
N GLU A 17 -11.83 -2.95 1.88
CA GLU A 17 -12.51 -2.03 2.78
C GLU A 17 -12.24 -0.58 2.38
N LEU A 18 -10.99 -0.22 2.11
CA LEU A 18 -10.63 1.12 1.64
C LEU A 18 -11.25 1.45 0.28
N LEU A 19 -11.33 0.49 -0.65
CA LEU A 19 -12.01 0.67 -1.94
C LEU A 19 -13.52 0.88 -1.78
N ALA A 20 -14.15 0.20 -0.82
CA ALA A 20 -15.58 0.34 -0.55
C ALA A 20 -15.90 1.59 0.29
N HIS A 21 -14.90 2.16 0.97
CA HIS A 21 -15.06 3.34 1.81
C HIS A 21 -15.16 4.62 0.98
N ASP A 22 -16.07 5.50 1.37
CA ASP A 22 -16.22 6.82 0.80
C ASP A 22 -15.23 7.77 1.49
N MET A 23 -14.04 7.90 0.90
CA MET A 23 -12.96 8.67 1.49
C MET A 23 -13.23 10.16 1.33
N ASN A 24 -13.11 10.92 2.41
CA ASN A 24 -13.09 12.38 2.32
C ASN A 24 -11.68 12.84 1.89
N ASN A 25 -11.57 13.52 0.75
CA ASN A 25 -10.32 14.09 0.23
C ASN A 25 -10.57 15.47 -0.37
N PRO A 26 -10.80 16.50 0.45
CA PRO A 26 -11.19 17.83 -0.05
C PRO A 26 -10.09 18.54 -0.86
N ASP A 27 -8.84 18.08 -0.74
CA ASP A 27 -7.69 18.64 -1.45
C ASP A 27 -7.35 17.88 -2.75
N ASP A 28 -8.13 16.85 -3.08
CA ASP A 28 -7.91 15.97 -4.24
C ASP A 28 -6.47 15.41 -4.32
N ASP A 29 -5.80 15.23 -3.18
CA ASP A 29 -4.42 14.71 -3.13
C ASP A 29 -4.41 13.24 -3.59
N PRO A 30 -3.74 12.89 -4.70
CA PRO A 30 -3.72 11.52 -5.17
C PRO A 30 -2.80 10.63 -4.32
N HIS A 31 -1.91 11.20 -3.49
CA HIS A 31 -1.01 10.45 -2.61
C HIS A 31 -1.66 10.26 -1.24
N LEU A 32 -2.29 9.10 -1.07
CA LEU A 32 -3.14 8.81 0.09
C LEU A 32 -2.36 8.58 1.38
N SER A 33 -1.05 8.32 1.31
CA SER A 33 -0.17 8.34 2.49
C SER A 33 0.62 9.64 2.65
N GLY A 34 0.19 10.69 1.94
CA GLY A 34 0.75 12.02 2.06
C GLY A 34 0.29 12.69 3.34
N VAL A 35 1.17 13.52 3.90
CA VAL A 35 0.85 14.36 5.08
C VAL A 35 -0.37 15.24 4.81
N MET A 36 -0.49 15.77 3.58
CA MET A 36 -1.62 16.63 3.20
C MET A 36 -2.94 15.87 3.25
N PHE A 37 -3.02 14.70 2.60
CA PHE A 37 -4.17 13.80 2.70
C PHE A 37 -4.51 13.47 4.16
N PHE A 38 -3.51 13.10 4.97
CA PHE A 38 -3.71 12.70 6.37
C PHE A 38 -4.32 13.83 7.22
N CYS A 39 -4.01 15.09 6.92
CA CYS A 39 -4.57 16.26 7.61
C CYS A 39 -6.06 16.50 7.27
N ALA A 40 -6.49 16.14 6.07
CA ALA A 40 -7.80 16.51 5.54
C ALA A 40 -8.82 15.35 5.52
N THR A 41 -8.32 14.11 5.56
CA THR A 41 -9.15 12.90 5.45
C THR A 41 -9.82 12.51 6.77
N ASP A 42 -10.82 11.62 6.67
CA ASP A 42 -11.50 11.05 7.82
C ASP A 42 -10.65 9.99 8.55
N GLU A 43 -10.94 9.79 9.83
CA GLU A 43 -10.19 8.87 10.69
C GLU A 43 -10.17 7.44 10.16
N ARG A 44 -11.27 6.96 9.55
CA ARG A 44 -11.35 5.58 9.04
C ARG A 44 -10.45 5.40 7.83
N SER A 45 -10.45 6.35 6.89
CA SER A 45 -9.50 6.37 5.77
C SER A 45 -8.06 6.29 6.28
N ARG A 46 -7.71 7.12 7.26
CA ARG A 46 -6.35 7.14 7.86
C ARG A 46 -5.97 5.78 8.42
N GLN A 47 -6.82 5.18 9.27
CA GLN A 47 -6.55 3.88 9.90
C GLN A 47 -6.38 2.76 8.88
N LEU A 48 -7.20 2.74 7.82
CA LEU A 48 -7.10 1.74 6.76
C LEU A 48 -5.79 1.90 5.97
N ILE A 49 -5.39 3.14 5.66
CA ILE A 49 -4.16 3.43 4.93
C ILE A 49 -2.94 3.03 5.76
N GLU A 50 -2.88 3.43 7.03
CA GLU A 50 -1.82 3.04 7.96
C GLU A 50 -1.70 1.50 8.08
N ARG A 51 -2.84 0.81 8.18
CA ARG A 51 -2.86 -0.66 8.24
C ARG A 51 -2.34 -1.29 6.94
N ILE A 52 -2.70 -0.74 5.79
CA ILE A 52 -2.19 -1.18 4.48
C ILE A 52 -0.68 -0.96 4.41
N GLU A 53 -0.17 0.20 4.84
CA GLU A 53 1.26 0.51 4.81
C GLU A 53 2.08 -0.45 5.67
N LEU A 54 1.61 -0.73 6.89
CA LEU A 54 2.25 -1.67 7.79
C LEU A 54 2.32 -3.07 7.17
N LEU A 55 1.17 -3.62 6.76
CA LEU A 55 1.08 -4.97 6.19
C LEU A 55 1.88 -5.09 4.88
N ALA A 56 1.84 -4.07 4.02
CA ALA A 56 2.58 -4.06 2.76
C ALA A 56 4.10 -3.98 3.00
N SER A 57 4.55 -3.23 4.00
CA SER A 57 5.96 -3.15 4.37
C SER A 57 6.49 -4.49 4.90
N GLU A 58 5.69 -5.21 5.69
CA GLU A 58 6.05 -6.55 6.18
C GLU A 58 6.04 -7.61 5.07
N LEU A 59 5.13 -7.49 4.09
CA LEU A 59 4.91 -8.53 3.08
C LEU A 59 5.76 -8.35 1.83
N PHE A 60 5.99 -7.12 1.38
CA PHE A 60 6.52 -6.90 0.04
C PHE A 60 8.03 -6.76 -0.02
N PHE A 61 8.73 -6.72 1.11
CA PHE A 61 10.17 -6.57 1.14
C PHE A 61 10.85 -7.79 1.75
N ASP A 62 11.95 -8.23 1.13
CA ASP A 62 12.86 -9.19 1.72
C ASP A 62 13.79 -8.49 2.74
N PRO A 63 14.58 -9.23 3.52
CA PRO A 63 15.50 -8.65 4.49
C PRO A 63 16.57 -7.70 3.91
N ASN A 64 16.81 -7.72 2.60
CA ASN A 64 17.75 -6.81 1.91
C ASN A 64 17.02 -5.62 1.27
N GLY A 65 15.74 -5.43 1.60
CA GLY A 65 14.91 -4.36 1.06
C GLY A 65 14.49 -4.56 -0.39
N ARG A 66 14.55 -5.78 -0.95
CA ARG A 66 14.12 -6.06 -2.33
C ARG A 66 12.64 -6.44 -2.38
N ALA A 67 11.96 -6.06 -3.46
CA ALA A 67 10.55 -6.38 -3.65
C ALA A 67 10.32 -7.90 -3.87
N ILE A 68 9.47 -8.51 -3.06
CA ILE A 68 8.99 -9.90 -3.20
C ILE A 68 7.81 -9.92 -4.16
N SER A 69 8.10 -10.16 -5.45
CA SER A 69 7.09 -10.11 -6.51
C SER A 69 5.95 -11.13 -6.35
N GLU A 70 6.21 -12.27 -5.70
CA GLU A 70 5.20 -13.30 -5.44
C GLU A 70 4.14 -12.81 -4.44
N HIS A 71 4.57 -12.16 -3.36
CA HIS A 71 3.66 -11.60 -2.36
C HIS A 71 2.83 -10.46 -2.95
N MET A 72 3.44 -9.59 -3.77
CA MET A 72 2.72 -8.54 -4.49
C MET A 72 1.61 -9.10 -5.40
N LYS A 73 1.86 -10.23 -6.07
CA LYS A 73 0.86 -10.92 -6.90
C LYS A 73 -0.23 -11.57 -6.05
N ALA A 74 0.13 -12.21 -4.94
CA ALA A 74 -0.82 -12.85 -4.03
C ALA A 74 -1.79 -11.84 -3.38
N ALA A 75 -1.31 -10.61 -3.14
CA ALA A 75 -2.10 -9.50 -2.63
C ALA A 75 -3.03 -8.84 -3.68
N ALA A 76 -3.07 -9.31 -4.93
CA ALA A 76 -3.86 -8.70 -5.99
C ALA A 76 -5.37 -8.72 -5.67
N VAL A 77 -5.98 -7.54 -5.66
CA VAL A 77 -7.41 -7.31 -5.50
C VAL A 77 -7.91 -6.56 -6.74
N GLU A 78 -9.14 -6.85 -7.17
CA GLU A 78 -9.78 -6.08 -8.24
C GLU A 78 -9.84 -4.59 -7.89
N GLY A 79 -9.56 -3.71 -8.85
CA GLY A 79 -9.45 -2.27 -8.60
C GLY A 79 -8.12 -1.84 -7.95
N VAL A 80 -7.24 -2.76 -7.56
CA VAL A 80 -5.91 -2.44 -7.00
C VAL A 80 -4.80 -2.84 -7.95
N ARG A 81 -3.83 -1.95 -8.16
CA ARG A 81 -2.62 -2.21 -8.95
C ARG A 81 -1.37 -2.00 -8.10
N ILE A 82 -0.68 -3.09 -7.81
CA ILE A 82 0.56 -3.10 -7.02
C ILE A 82 1.76 -3.21 -7.96
N LYS A 83 2.64 -2.19 -7.96
CA LYS A 83 3.82 -2.15 -8.83
C LYS A 83 5.00 -1.49 -8.13
N ARG A 84 6.20 -2.02 -8.38
CA ARG A 84 7.45 -1.33 -7.99
C ARG A 84 7.63 -0.06 -8.82
N ASN A 85 7.99 1.04 -8.17
CA ASN A 85 8.44 2.25 -8.84
C ASN A 85 9.87 2.05 -9.36
N ARG A 86 10.03 2.03 -10.68
CA ARG A 86 11.34 1.82 -11.33
C ARG A 86 12.22 3.08 -11.36
N LYS A 87 11.66 4.24 -11.02
CA LYS A 87 12.38 5.52 -10.95
C LYS A 87 12.92 5.81 -9.54
N ALA A 88 12.72 4.91 -8.57
CA ALA A 88 13.27 5.07 -7.24
C ALA A 88 14.81 5.03 -7.26
N PRO A 89 15.48 5.71 -6.30
CA PRO A 89 16.92 5.61 -6.09
C PRO A 89 17.42 4.16 -5.99
N ALA A 90 18.69 3.92 -6.32
CA ALA A 90 19.24 2.57 -6.38
C ALA A 90 19.31 1.86 -5.01
N ASP A 91 19.44 2.66 -3.97
CA ASP A 91 19.47 2.35 -2.54
C ASP A 91 18.08 2.25 -1.91
N GLU A 92 17.01 2.37 -2.70
CA GLU A 92 15.62 2.29 -2.21
C GLU A 92 14.77 1.34 -3.08
N THR A 93 13.87 0.61 -2.44
CA THR A 93 12.74 0.00 -3.15
C THR A 93 11.45 0.72 -2.76
N VAL A 94 10.82 1.39 -3.71
CA VAL A 94 9.49 1.97 -3.55
C VAL A 94 8.45 1.11 -4.28
N ILE A 95 7.35 0.78 -3.60
CA ILE A 95 6.19 0.08 -4.16
C ILE A 95 4.98 1.01 -4.10
N ARG A 96 4.30 1.15 -5.24
CA ARG A 96 3.07 1.91 -5.38
C ARG A 96 1.88 0.95 -5.44
N ILE A 97 0.90 1.20 -4.59
CA ILE A 97 -0.39 0.52 -4.54
C ILE A 97 -1.43 1.53 -5.04
N ALA A 98 -1.78 1.46 -6.32
CA ALA A 98 -2.79 2.34 -6.91
C ALA A 98 -4.20 1.76 -6.69
N LEU A 99 -5.11 2.58 -6.18
CA LEU A 99 -6.52 2.27 -5.96
C LEU A 99 -7.32 2.97 -7.07
N ALA A 100 -7.84 2.19 -8.02
CA ALA A 100 -8.64 2.60 -9.17
C ALA A 100 -8.63 4.12 -9.48
N ASP A 101 -9.71 4.81 -9.14
CA ASP A 101 -9.97 6.24 -9.26
C ASP A 101 -9.71 7.03 -7.97
N LYS A 102 -9.28 6.36 -6.91
CA LYS A 102 -9.16 6.90 -5.55
C LYS A 102 -7.78 7.48 -5.23
N GLY A 103 -6.73 7.08 -5.95
CA GLY A 103 -5.37 7.55 -5.71
C GLY A 103 -4.37 6.42 -5.51
N TYR A 104 -3.33 6.65 -4.72
CA TYR A 104 -2.31 5.64 -4.47
C TYR A 104 -1.62 5.78 -3.12
N ILE A 105 -1.21 4.65 -2.58
CA ILE A 105 -0.36 4.52 -1.39
C ILE A 105 1.05 4.15 -1.86
N THR A 106 2.08 4.63 -1.16
CA THR A 106 3.47 4.21 -1.38
C THR A 106 4.06 3.64 -0.12
N VAL A 107 4.67 2.46 -0.23
CA VAL A 107 5.56 1.93 0.81
C VAL A 107 6.97 1.86 0.26
N SER A 108 7.97 2.17 1.10
CA SER A 108 9.36 2.08 0.70
C SER A 108 10.24 1.52 1.78
N THR A 109 11.41 1.05 1.37
CA THR A 109 12.45 0.55 2.27
C THR A 109 13.83 0.77 1.65
N ALA A 110 14.82 0.98 2.52
CA ALA A 110 16.21 1.06 2.12
C ALA A 110 16.73 -0.33 1.69
N ARG A 111 17.71 -0.33 0.79
CA ARG A 111 18.43 -1.54 0.34
C ARG A 111 19.77 -1.63 1.04
N PHE A 112 20.15 -2.86 1.37
CA PHE A 112 21.41 -3.19 2.03
C PHE A 112 22.17 -4.24 1.22
#